data_AF-A0A3L7QPD4-F1
#
_entry.id   AF-A0A3L7QPD4-F1
#
_cell.length_a   1.000
_cell.length_b   1.000
_cell.length_c   1.000
_cell.angle_alpha   90.00
_cell.angle_beta   90.00
_cell.angle_gamma   90.00
#
_symmetry.space_group_name_H-M   'P 1'
#
loop_
_entity.id
_entity.type
_entity.pdbx_description
1 polymer ?
#
loop_
_entity_poly.entity_id
_entity_poly.type
_entity_poly.pdbx_seq_one_letter_code
_entity_poly.pdbx_strand_id
1 'polypeptide(L)'
;MPAWPGGLCPECGVQMPAKLIRCANCRALLNAELTPRTIESPDFVPLQEVLTVLDATVRGDFVACPSCTRELRVSGKFRGQRVSCRYCDHAFELLVGTVKVKRVAVYATCPHCQQELRSAERFLGVNVACKFCGGAIRIVDLPPAGPVA
;
A
#
# COMPACT_ATOMS: atom_id res chain seq x y z
N MET A 1 25.48 33.07 32.08
CA MET A 1 25.64 31.87 32.92
C MET A 1 26.92 32.05 33.72
N PRO A 2 26.87 32.19 35.05
CA PRO A 2 28.09 32.43 35.82
C PRO A 2 28.95 31.18 35.78
N ALA A 3 30.04 31.29 35.03
CA ALA A 3 31.05 30.25 34.95
C ALA A 3 31.82 30.18 36.27
N TRP A 4 32.30 29.00 36.67
CA TRP A 4 33.01 28.83 37.94
C TRP A 4 34.17 29.84 38.05
N PRO A 5 34.30 30.60 39.16
CA PRO A 5 35.36 31.61 39.31
C PRO A 5 36.76 31.00 39.48
N GLY A 6 36.85 29.67 39.66
CA GLY A 6 38.07 28.97 40.06
C GLY A 6 38.08 28.71 41.56
N GLY A 7 38.61 27.56 41.98
CA GLY A 7 38.59 27.16 43.40
C GLY A 7 38.41 25.66 43.60
N LEU A 8 38.30 25.24 44.86
CA LEU A 8 38.13 23.83 45.23
C LEU A 8 36.73 23.34 44.84
N CYS A 9 36.66 22.14 44.28
CA CYS A 9 35.39 21.48 44.03
C CYS A 9 34.65 21.22 45.36
N PRO A 10 33.34 21.54 45.47
CA PRO A 10 32.58 21.35 46.71
C PRO A 10 32.43 19.87 47.11
N GLU A 11 32.52 18.95 46.15
CA GLU A 11 32.31 17.51 46.40
C GLU A 11 33.60 16.75 46.67
N CYS A 12 34.66 17.00 45.88
CA CYS A 12 35.91 16.22 45.97
C CYS A 12 37.12 17.02 46.46
N GLY A 13 36.97 18.32 46.73
CA GLY A 13 38.04 19.18 47.26
C GLY A 13 39.21 19.45 46.30
N VAL A 14 39.18 18.96 45.06
CA VAL A 14 40.27 19.19 44.09
C VAL A 14 40.18 20.60 43.51
N GLN A 15 41.32 21.27 43.35
CA GLN A 15 41.43 22.58 42.73
C GLN A 15 40.99 22.56 41.26
N MET A 16 39.95 23.33 40.93
CA MET A 16 39.42 23.48 39.58
C MET A 16 39.71 24.87 39.02
N PRO A 17 40.13 24.99 37.75
CA PRO A 17 40.34 26.28 37.08
C PRO A 17 39.01 27.00 36.84
N ALA A 18 39.10 28.31 36.59
CA ALA A 18 37.94 29.12 36.24
C ALA A 18 37.29 28.68 34.92
N LYS A 19 36.05 29.12 34.69
CA LYS A 19 35.23 28.88 33.48
C LYS A 19 34.80 27.43 33.24
N LEU A 20 34.78 26.60 34.28
CA LEU A 20 34.22 25.25 34.23
C LEU A 20 32.77 25.20 34.73
N ILE A 21 32.04 24.19 34.27
CA ILE A 21 30.67 23.87 34.74
C ILE A 21 30.70 22.62 35.63
N ARG A 22 31.55 21.64 35.29
CA ARG A 22 31.70 20.38 36.01
C ARG A 22 33.13 20.18 36.46
N CYS A 23 33.31 19.50 37.59
CA CYS A 23 34.62 19.07 38.07
C CYS A 23 35.25 18.07 37.07
N ALA A 24 36.53 18.26 36.74
CA ALA A 24 37.26 17.32 35.89
C ALA A 24 37.50 15.95 36.55
N ASN A 25 37.47 15.90 37.89
CA ASN A 25 37.71 14.68 38.66
C ASN A 25 36.41 13.90 38.94
N CYS A 26 35.46 14.51 39.67
CA CYS A 26 34.24 13.82 40.10
C CYS A 26 32.99 14.12 39.26
N ARG A 27 33.09 14.97 38.22
CA ARG A 27 31.97 15.39 37.33
C ARG A 27 30.80 16.12 38.01
N ALA A 28 30.90 16.41 39.31
CA ALA A 28 29.94 17.22 40.04
C ALA A 28 29.79 18.62 39.43
N LEU A 29 28.60 19.21 39.55
CA LEU A 29 28.36 20.58 39.13
C LEU A 29 29.09 21.53 40.08
N LEU A 30 29.93 22.39 39.52
CA LEU A 30 30.72 23.34 40.32
C LEU A 30 29.88 24.53 40.77
N ASN A 31 28.88 24.92 39.98
CA ASN A 31 27.94 25.96 40.36
C ASN A 31 26.61 25.34 40.83
N ALA A 32 26.26 25.58 42.09
CA ALA A 32 25.03 25.09 42.72
C ALA A 32 23.75 25.71 42.13
N GLU A 33 23.87 26.85 41.41
CA GLU A 33 22.74 27.47 40.70
C GLU A 33 22.37 26.73 39.39
N LEU A 34 23.19 25.78 38.94
CA LEU A 34 22.92 24.99 37.74
C LEU A 34 22.18 23.71 38.12
N THR A 35 20.95 23.56 37.63
CA THR A 35 20.20 22.30 37.73
C THR A 35 20.27 21.53 36.41
N PRO A 36 20.57 20.22 36.41
CA PRO A 36 20.48 19.42 35.20
C PRO A 36 19.03 19.42 34.70
N ARG A 37 18.83 19.84 33.45
CA ARG A 37 17.52 19.67 32.81
C ARG A 37 17.36 18.21 32.42
N THR A 38 16.39 17.54 33.03
CA THR A 38 15.89 16.26 32.54
C THR A 38 15.02 16.56 31.32
N ILE A 39 15.41 16.05 30.16
CA ILE A 39 14.59 16.08 28.95
C ILE A 39 13.94 14.70 28.89
N GLU A 40 12.63 14.63 29.08
CA GLU A 40 11.87 13.40 28.90
C GLU A 40 11.78 13.12 27.40
N SER A 41 12.48 12.09 26.92
CA SER A 41 12.29 11.58 25.57
C SER A 41 10.93 10.88 25.50
N PRO A 42 10.06 11.20 24.54
CA PRO A 42 8.81 10.48 24.38
C PRO A 42 9.06 9.00 24.07
N ASP A 43 8.16 8.13 24.53
CA ASP A 43 8.22 6.70 24.24
C ASP A 43 8.11 6.44 22.73
N PHE A 44 8.80 5.41 22.27
CA PHE A 44 8.71 4.96 20.90
C PHE A 44 7.30 4.41 20.60
N VAL A 45 6.65 5.00 19.60
CA VAL A 45 5.38 4.50 19.06
C VAL A 45 5.65 3.84 17.70
N PRO A 46 5.50 2.51 17.56
CA PRO A 46 5.66 1.85 16.27
C PRO A 46 4.56 2.31 15.30
N LEU A 47 4.94 2.52 14.04
CA LEU A 47 4.00 2.82 12.97
C LEU A 47 3.09 1.61 12.72
N GLN A 48 1.81 1.87 12.46
CA GLN A 48 0.87 0.84 12.04
C GLN A 48 1.17 0.40 10.60
N GLU A 49 1.15 -0.92 10.37
CA GLU A 49 1.27 -1.49 9.04
C GLU A 49 -0.01 -1.19 8.24
N VAL A 50 0.12 -0.45 7.14
CA VAL A 50 -0.99 -0.18 6.24
C VAL A 50 -1.05 -1.30 5.21
N LEU A 51 -2.16 -2.04 5.17
CA LEU A 51 -2.41 -3.02 4.11
C LEU A 51 -2.41 -2.30 2.75
N THR A 52 -1.37 -2.56 1.96
CA THR A 52 -1.27 -2.03 0.59
C THR A 52 -2.18 -2.85 -0.31
N VAL A 53 -3.35 -2.29 -0.62
CA VAL A 53 -4.28 -2.88 -1.58
C VAL A 53 -3.90 -2.41 -2.98
N LEU A 54 -3.48 -3.33 -3.84
CA LEU A 54 -3.13 -3.00 -5.22
C LEU A 54 -4.31 -3.24 -6.18
N ASP A 55 -4.47 -2.35 -7.14
CA ASP A 55 -5.50 -2.47 -8.17
C ASP A 55 -5.07 -3.48 -9.25
N ALA A 56 -5.92 -4.49 -9.48
CA ALA A 56 -5.76 -5.48 -10.53
C ALA A 56 -6.76 -5.17 -11.66
N THR A 57 -6.27 -4.60 -12.76
CA THR A 57 -7.11 -4.21 -13.89
C THR A 57 -7.64 -5.42 -14.67
N VAL A 58 -8.93 -5.41 -14.98
CA VAL A 58 -9.57 -6.43 -15.82
C VAL A 58 -8.92 -6.45 -17.22
N ARG A 59 -8.48 -7.64 -17.65
CA ARG A 59 -7.93 -7.87 -19.00
C ARG A 59 -8.98 -8.39 -19.99
N GLY A 60 -10.06 -8.96 -19.49
CA GLY A 60 -11.19 -9.39 -20.30
C GLY A 60 -12.26 -10.09 -19.48
N ASP A 61 -13.26 -10.58 -20.21
CA ASP A 61 -14.52 -11.03 -19.67
C ASP A 61 -14.80 -12.47 -20.08
N PHE A 62 -15.47 -13.18 -19.19
CA PHE A 62 -16.19 -14.39 -19.51
C PHE A 62 -17.66 -14.02 -19.70
N VAL A 63 -18.18 -14.22 -20.91
CA VAL A 63 -19.56 -13.90 -21.28
C VAL A 63 -20.29 -15.15 -21.72
N ALA A 64 -21.59 -15.23 -21.43
CA ALA A 64 -22.44 -16.28 -21.98
C ALA A 64 -22.87 -15.91 -23.40
N CYS A 65 -22.73 -16.83 -24.36
CA CYS A 65 -23.24 -16.62 -25.71
C CYS A 65 -24.78 -16.47 -25.69
N PRO A 66 -25.37 -15.47 -26.36
CA PRO A 66 -26.83 -15.30 -26.37
C PRO A 66 -27.59 -16.44 -27.08
N SER A 67 -26.93 -17.17 -28.00
CA SER A 67 -27.56 -18.25 -28.76
C SER A 67 -27.38 -19.61 -28.09
N CYS A 68 -26.15 -19.99 -27.73
CA CYS A 68 -25.86 -21.32 -27.21
C CYS A 68 -25.55 -21.36 -25.70
N THR A 69 -25.65 -20.22 -25.00
CA THR A 69 -25.42 -20.02 -23.55
C THR A 69 -24.06 -20.44 -23.00
N ARG A 70 -23.17 -21.00 -23.84
CA ARG A 70 -21.80 -21.39 -23.47
C ARG A 70 -20.96 -20.18 -23.09
N GLU A 71 -20.07 -20.40 -22.12
CA GLU A 71 -19.11 -19.40 -21.68
C GLU A 71 -18.01 -19.18 -22.74
N LEU A 72 -17.80 -17.92 -23.09
CA LEU A 72 -16.78 -17.45 -24.01
C LEU A 72 -15.82 -16.56 -23.25
N ARG A 73 -14.52 -16.84 -23.40
CA ARG A 73 -13.45 -15.98 -22.92
C ARG A 73 -13.13 -14.95 -23.99
N VAL A 74 -13.33 -13.67 -23.68
CA VAL A 74 -13.12 -12.58 -24.63
C VAL A 74 -12.23 -11.52 -24.02
N SER A 75 -11.26 -11.02 -24.79
CA SER A 75 -10.39 -9.95 -24.34
C SER A 75 -11.13 -8.62 -24.27
N GLY A 76 -10.81 -7.80 -23.27
CA GLY A 76 -11.41 -6.47 -23.07
C GLY A 76 -11.25 -5.54 -24.27
N LYS A 77 -10.25 -5.77 -25.14
CA LYS A 77 -10.03 -5.00 -26.38
C LYS A 77 -11.17 -5.15 -27.40
N PHE A 78 -11.96 -6.22 -27.31
CA PHE A 78 -13.09 -6.48 -28.21
C PHE A 78 -14.42 -5.98 -27.65
N ARG A 79 -14.43 -5.32 -26.47
CA ARG A 79 -15.64 -4.68 -25.94
C ARG A 79 -16.16 -3.65 -26.94
N GLY A 80 -17.46 -3.70 -27.24
CA GLY A 80 -18.08 -2.88 -28.27
C GLY A 80 -17.85 -3.34 -29.72
N GLN A 81 -17.08 -4.41 -29.94
CA GLN A 81 -16.86 -4.96 -31.29
C GLN A 81 -17.80 -6.14 -31.55
N ARG A 82 -17.99 -6.46 -32.84
CA ARG A 82 -18.74 -7.63 -33.29
C ARG A 82 -17.84 -8.86 -33.22
N VAL A 83 -18.24 -9.85 -32.44
CA VAL A 83 -17.50 -11.10 -32.21
C VAL A 83 -18.36 -12.31 -32.57
N SER A 84 -17.74 -13.41 -32.98
CA SER A 84 -18.42 -14.68 -33.25
C SER A 84 -18.17 -15.69 -32.14
N CYS A 85 -19.22 -16.43 -31.78
CA CYS A 85 -19.10 -17.55 -30.86
C CYS A 85 -18.35 -18.71 -31.51
N ARG A 86 -17.23 -19.15 -30.95
CA ARG A 86 -16.46 -20.31 -31.44
C ARG A 86 -17.18 -21.66 -31.42
N TYR A 87 -18.37 -21.73 -30.83
CA TYR A 87 -19.11 -22.99 -30.65
C TYR A 87 -20.35 -23.13 -31.55
N CYS A 88 -20.94 -22.02 -31.96
CA CYS A 88 -22.16 -22.02 -32.79
C CYS A 88 -22.09 -21.01 -33.95
N ASP A 89 -20.94 -20.34 -34.12
CA ASP A 89 -20.66 -19.32 -35.14
C ASP A 89 -21.60 -18.11 -35.14
N HIS A 90 -22.47 -17.99 -34.12
CA HIS A 90 -23.35 -16.85 -33.96
C HIS A 90 -22.55 -15.57 -33.71
N ALA A 91 -22.72 -14.59 -34.59
CA ALA A 91 -22.09 -13.27 -34.49
C ALA A 91 -22.98 -12.28 -33.74
N PHE A 92 -22.42 -11.63 -32.72
CA PHE A 92 -23.12 -10.65 -31.88
C PHE A 92 -22.19 -9.51 -31.47
N GLU A 93 -22.75 -8.39 -31.01
CA GLU A 93 -21.97 -7.26 -30.49
C GLU A 93 -21.63 -7.49 -29.02
N LEU A 94 -20.35 -7.34 -28.66
CA LEU A 94 -19.85 -7.56 -27.30
C LEU A 94 -20.12 -6.33 -26.40
N LEU A 95 -21.40 -6.12 -26.10
CA LEU A 95 -21.86 -5.08 -25.17
C LEU A 95 -22.01 -5.68 -23.78
N VAL A 96 -20.89 -5.78 -23.08
CA VAL A 96 -20.81 -6.40 -21.75
C VAL A 96 -21.63 -5.59 -20.73
N GLY A 97 -22.46 -6.28 -19.93
CA GLY A 97 -23.34 -5.65 -18.94
C GLY A 97 -24.73 -5.26 -19.48
N THR A 98 -25.04 -5.58 -20.74
CA THR A 98 -26.38 -5.42 -21.31
C THR A 98 -27.20 -6.72 -21.21
N VAL A 99 -28.52 -6.63 -21.36
CA VAL A 99 -29.45 -7.78 -21.36
C VAL A 99 -29.07 -8.82 -22.44
N LYS A 100 -28.44 -8.38 -23.53
CA LYS A 100 -28.03 -9.25 -24.65
C LYS A 100 -26.81 -10.10 -24.33
N VAL A 101 -25.88 -9.61 -23.50
CA VAL A 101 -24.61 -10.30 -23.20
C VAL A 101 -24.35 -10.28 -21.71
N LYS A 102 -24.73 -11.39 -21.06
CA LYS A 102 -24.50 -11.59 -19.63
C LYS A 102 -23.02 -11.84 -19.35
N ARG A 103 -22.41 -10.98 -18.54
CA ARG A 103 -21.09 -11.21 -17.95
C ARG A 103 -21.22 -12.28 -16.86
N VAL A 104 -20.34 -13.28 -16.91
CA VAL A 104 -20.29 -14.39 -15.95
C VAL A 104 -19.16 -14.16 -14.95
N ALA A 105 -17.99 -13.78 -15.46
CA ALA A 105 -16.80 -13.52 -14.68
C ALA A 105 -15.87 -12.56 -15.45
N VAL A 106 -14.83 -12.10 -14.79
CA VAL A 106 -13.72 -11.36 -15.39
C VAL A 106 -12.43 -12.12 -15.16
N TYR A 107 -11.41 -11.84 -15.99
CA TYR A 107 -10.04 -12.21 -15.65
C TYR A 107 -9.13 -10.98 -15.58
N ALA A 108 -8.27 -10.98 -14.57
CA ALA A 108 -7.27 -9.94 -14.31
C ALA A 108 -5.93 -10.59 -13.96
N THR A 109 -4.84 -9.84 -14.06
CA THR A 109 -3.52 -10.31 -13.61
C THR A 109 -3.24 -9.74 -12.22
N CYS A 110 -2.82 -10.60 -11.28
CA CYS A 110 -2.43 -10.14 -9.95
C CYS A 110 -1.17 -9.27 -10.04
N PRO A 111 -1.15 -8.04 -9.49
CA PRO A 111 0.04 -7.18 -9.51
C PRO A 111 1.19 -7.72 -8.62
N HIS A 112 0.89 -8.56 -7.62
CA HIS A 112 1.93 -9.13 -6.74
C HIS A 112 2.63 -10.35 -7.34
N CYS A 113 1.87 -11.31 -7.90
CA CYS A 113 2.40 -12.60 -8.34
C CYS A 113 2.27 -12.87 -9.84
N GLN A 114 1.69 -11.92 -10.59
CA GLN A 114 1.49 -11.99 -12.04
C GLN A 114 0.63 -13.16 -12.54
N GLN A 115 -0.01 -13.91 -11.64
CA GLN A 115 -0.92 -14.99 -12.03
C GLN A 115 -2.28 -14.45 -12.52
N GLU A 116 -2.89 -15.20 -13.43
CA GLU A 116 -4.23 -14.90 -13.95
C GLU A 116 -5.30 -15.30 -12.93
N LEU A 117 -6.08 -14.30 -12.51
CA LEU A 117 -7.18 -14.44 -11.59
C LEU A 117 -8.48 -14.43 -12.35
N ARG A 118 -9.31 -15.45 -12.14
CA ARG A 118 -10.73 -15.42 -12.51
C ARG A 118 -11.51 -14.93 -11.31
N SER A 119 -12.34 -13.91 -11.51
CA SER A 119 -13.18 -13.33 -10.46
C SER A 119 -14.62 -13.19 -10.91
N ALA A 120 -15.55 -13.48 -10.02
CA ALA A 120 -16.96 -13.22 -10.25
C ALA A 120 -17.22 -11.71 -10.24
N GLU A 121 -18.22 -11.27 -10.99
CA GLU A 121 -18.57 -9.85 -11.13
C GLU A 121 -18.84 -9.15 -9.78
N ARG A 122 -19.40 -9.88 -8.81
CA ARG A 122 -19.66 -9.40 -7.44
C ARG A 122 -18.43 -8.94 -6.65
N PHE A 123 -17.23 -9.32 -7.08
CA PHE A 123 -15.97 -8.94 -6.42
C PHE A 123 -15.27 -7.76 -7.10
N LEU A 124 -15.87 -7.18 -8.15
CA LEU A 124 -15.36 -5.95 -8.75
C LEU A 124 -15.50 -4.79 -7.77
N GLY A 125 -14.42 -4.02 -7.61
CA GLY A 125 -14.35 -2.87 -6.70
C GLY A 125 -14.18 -3.22 -5.21
N VAL A 126 -14.17 -4.51 -4.85
CA VAL A 126 -14.03 -4.97 -3.47
C VAL A 126 -12.58 -5.42 -3.20
N ASN A 127 -12.10 -5.16 -1.98
CA ASN A 127 -10.81 -5.66 -1.51
C ASN A 127 -10.91 -7.18 -1.28
N VAL A 128 -10.07 -7.94 -1.97
CA VAL A 128 -10.03 -9.40 -1.90
C VAL A 128 -8.58 -9.85 -1.78
N ALA A 129 -8.36 -11.03 -1.20
CA ALA A 129 -7.04 -11.64 -1.19
C ALA A 129 -6.81 -12.40 -2.49
N CYS A 130 -5.61 -12.28 -3.07
CA CYS A 130 -5.20 -13.11 -4.19
C CYS A 130 -5.17 -14.58 -3.77
N LYS A 131 -5.85 -15.46 -4.53
CA LYS A 131 -5.88 -16.91 -4.23
C LYS A 131 -4.51 -17.62 -4.31
N PHE A 132 -3.52 -16.98 -4.93
CA PHE A 132 -2.20 -17.56 -5.14
C PHE A 132 -1.15 -17.04 -4.15
N CYS A 133 -1.10 -15.73 -3.91
CA CYS A 133 -0.08 -15.13 -3.05
C CYS A 133 -0.63 -14.53 -1.74
N GLY A 134 -1.94 -14.52 -1.53
CA GLY A 134 -2.57 -13.90 -0.35
C GLY A 134 -2.54 -12.37 -0.33
N GLY A 135 -1.85 -11.72 -1.27
CA GLY A 135 -1.75 -10.26 -1.34
C GLY A 135 -3.12 -9.60 -1.49
N ALA A 136 -3.31 -8.49 -0.76
CA ALA A 136 -4.54 -7.70 -0.80
C ALA A 136 -4.63 -6.96 -2.14
N ILE A 137 -5.67 -7.24 -2.90
CA ILE A 137 -5.91 -6.65 -4.22
C ILE A 137 -7.34 -6.15 -4.34
N ARG A 138 -7.58 -5.23 -5.26
CA ARG A 138 -8.92 -4.80 -5.65
C ARG A 138 -9.05 -4.94 -7.16
N ILE A 139 -10.04 -5.70 -7.61
CA ILE A 139 -10.22 -5.93 -9.05
C ILE A 139 -11.04 -4.78 -9.61
N VAL A 140 -10.45 -4.04 -10.55
CA VAL A 140 -11.05 -2.82 -11.10
C VAL A 140 -11.36 -2.99 -12.58
N ASP A 141 -12.61 -2.71 -12.95
CA ASP A 141 -13.05 -2.68 -14.35
C ASP A 141 -12.85 -1.26 -14.90
N LEU A 142 -11.60 -0.88 -15.09
CA LEU A 142 -11.25 0.35 -15.80
C LEU A 142 -11.28 0.07 -17.32
N PRO A 143 -11.75 1.03 -18.14
CA PRO A 143 -11.50 0.97 -19.57
C PRO A 143 -9.97 0.85 -19.79
N PRO A 144 -9.51 0.07 -20.79
CA PRO A 144 -8.09 0.06 -21.11
C PRO A 144 -7.67 1.51 -21.32
N ALA A 145 -6.68 1.97 -20.55
CA ALA A 145 -6.11 3.30 -20.72
C ALA A 145 -5.77 3.43 -22.21
N GLY A 146 -6.55 4.24 -22.93
CA GLY A 146 -6.19 4.64 -24.28
C GLY A 146 -4.82 5.31 -24.22
N PRO A 147 -4.04 5.28 -25.31
CA PRO A 147 -2.82 6.05 -25.37
C PRO A 147 -3.17 7.50 -24.98
N VAL A 148 -2.49 8.01 -23.95
CA VAL A 148 -2.49 9.44 -23.65
C VAL A 148 -1.92 10.10 -24.90
N ALA A 149 -2.77 10.84 -25.62
CA ALA A 149 -2.41 11.56 -26.83
C ALA A 149 -1.38 12.65 -26.56
#